data_AF-A0A9W7AVW1-F1
#
_entry.id   AF-A0A9W7AVW1-F1
#
_cell.length_a   1.000
_cell.length_b   1.000
_cell.length_c   1.000
_cell.angle_alpha   90.00
_cell.angle_beta   90.00
_cell.angle_gamma   90.00
#
_symmetry.space_group_name_H-M   'P 1'
#
loop_
_entity.id
_entity.type
_entity.pdbx_description
1 polymer ?
#
loop_
_entity_poly.entity_id
_entity_poly.type
_entity_poly.pdbx_seq_one_letter_code
_entity_poly.pdbx_strand_id
1 'polypeptide(L)'
;MTPEELSACTQVAQKLRVDGLQLNQLCPRCIAITTINKKLRVDDAVDSYKTFMKAISDFSINSFSDIYANFSDFDTIISPRLISYNVCGLDSLGRQIFWINGKNPVTVEEERDAVRAGWFWFCAIHSDNVSLRQGVTFVIDVSSSTEKIGNEKKMQKTWQSYPLRPQRILIMGAGYLKRLFINGLVSFAALFSKNKVLERIRFATVEEVTKECGATNVPSYISGVGVGKEGDVAAWVKMRFDNFPEPKLW
;
A
#
# COMPACT_ATOMS: atom_id res chain seq x y z
N MET A 1 -18.29 -8.10 -7.05
CA MET A 1 -17.25 -8.96 -7.65
C MET A 1 -17.88 -9.69 -8.82
N THR A 2 -17.17 -9.87 -9.94
CA THR A 2 -17.68 -10.63 -11.09
C THR A 2 -17.57 -12.14 -10.82
N PRO A 3 -18.31 -13.00 -11.55
CA PRO A 3 -18.15 -14.46 -11.44
C PRO A 3 -16.73 -14.94 -11.72
N GLU A 4 -16.05 -14.30 -12.68
CA GLU A 4 -14.65 -14.61 -13.03
C GLU A 4 -13.68 -14.25 -11.90
N GLU A 5 -13.84 -13.06 -11.31
CA GLU A 5 -13.04 -12.62 -10.15
C GLU A 5 -13.23 -13.58 -8.97
N LEU A 6 -14.47 -13.98 -8.69
CA LEU A 6 -14.77 -14.91 -7.60
C LEU A 6 -14.14 -16.29 -7.86
N SER A 7 -14.26 -16.82 -9.07
CA SER A 7 -13.63 -18.09 -9.45
C SER A 7 -12.12 -18.06 -9.26
N ALA A 8 -11.45 -16.99 -9.70
CA ALA A 8 -10.01 -16.82 -9.51
C ALA A 8 -9.63 -16.73 -8.03
N CYS A 9 -10.39 -15.98 -7.21
CA CYS A 9 -10.14 -15.88 -5.78
C CYS A 9 -10.29 -17.24 -5.07
N THR A 10 -11.29 -18.03 -5.45
CA THR A 10 -11.49 -19.39 -4.93
C THR A 10 -10.32 -20.31 -5.30
N GLN A 11 -9.84 -20.26 -6.55
CA GLN A 11 -8.67 -21.04 -6.97
C GLN A 11 -7.40 -20.64 -6.21
N VAL A 12 -7.18 -19.34 -5.98
CA VAL A 12 -6.06 -18.85 -5.15
C VAL A 12 -6.18 -19.38 -3.72
N ALA A 13 -7.35 -19.27 -3.10
CA ALA A 13 -7.59 -19.77 -1.74
C ALA A 13 -7.34 -21.29 -1.63
N GLN A 14 -7.81 -22.06 -2.62
CA GLN A 14 -7.57 -23.51 -2.68
C GLN A 14 -6.08 -23.84 -2.80
N LYS A 15 -5.34 -23.18 -3.70
CA LYS A 15 -3.90 -23.39 -3.84
C LYS A 15 -3.13 -23.04 -2.57
N LEU A 16 -3.44 -21.90 -1.94
CA LEU A 16 -2.80 -21.52 -0.67
C LEU A 16 -3.01 -22.57 0.43
N ARG A 17 -4.19 -23.20 0.49
CA ARG A 17 -4.46 -24.32 1.42
C ARG A 17 -3.67 -25.57 1.09
N VAL A 18 -3.61 -25.96 -0.19
CA VAL A 18 -2.79 -27.10 -0.66
C VAL A 18 -1.32 -26.88 -0.32
N ASP A 19 -0.86 -25.63 -0.40
CA ASP A 19 0.50 -25.22 -0.04
C ASP A 19 0.76 -25.13 1.48
N GLY A 20 -0.23 -25.49 2.31
CA GLY A 20 -0.09 -25.64 3.75
C GLY A 20 -0.42 -24.40 4.60
N LEU A 21 -0.92 -23.31 4.01
CA LEU A 21 -1.36 -22.15 4.80
C LEU A 21 -2.60 -22.52 5.62
N GLN A 22 -2.56 -22.15 6.90
CA GLN A 22 -3.65 -22.38 7.85
C GLN A 22 -4.76 -21.35 7.67
N LEU A 23 -5.98 -21.66 8.13
CA LEU A 23 -7.15 -20.80 7.92
C LEU A 23 -6.99 -19.38 8.49
N ASN A 24 -6.32 -19.23 9.63
CA ASN A 24 -6.01 -17.92 10.24
C ASN A 24 -4.97 -17.11 9.45
N GLN A 25 -4.20 -17.75 8.56
CA GLN A 25 -3.27 -17.11 7.64
C GLN A 25 -3.94 -16.70 6.33
N LEU A 26 -5.20 -17.11 6.09
CA LEU A 26 -5.97 -16.74 4.93
C LEU A 26 -6.89 -15.57 5.26
N CYS A 27 -6.86 -14.54 4.42
CA CYS A 27 -7.75 -13.39 4.52
C CYS A 27 -8.47 -13.18 3.19
N PRO A 28 -9.82 -13.29 3.15
CA PRO A 28 -10.58 -13.12 1.92
C PRO A 28 -10.31 -11.78 1.23
N ARG A 29 -10.20 -10.69 2.01
CA ARG A 29 -9.85 -9.36 1.50
C ARG A 29 -8.47 -9.32 0.85
N CYS A 30 -7.46 -9.88 1.50
CA CYS A 30 -6.10 -9.93 0.94
C CYS A 30 -6.06 -10.78 -0.34
N ILE A 31 -6.75 -11.92 -0.36
CA ILE A 31 -6.86 -12.79 -1.54
C ILE A 31 -7.54 -12.03 -2.68
N ALA A 32 -8.65 -11.34 -2.41
CA ALA A 32 -9.37 -10.55 -3.41
C ALA A 32 -8.49 -9.46 -4.03
N ILE A 33 -7.87 -8.62 -3.19
CA ILE A 33 -7.01 -7.52 -3.66
C ILE A 33 -5.84 -8.07 -4.48
N THR A 34 -5.16 -9.10 -3.97
CA THR A 34 -4.01 -9.71 -4.64
C THR A 34 -4.40 -10.30 -5.99
N THR A 35 -5.49 -11.08 -6.02
CA THR A 35 -5.97 -11.74 -7.24
C THR A 35 -6.35 -10.74 -8.31
N ILE A 36 -7.10 -9.69 -7.95
CA ILE A 36 -7.52 -8.66 -8.91
C ILE A 36 -6.33 -7.80 -9.35
N ASN A 37 -5.41 -7.43 -8.45
CA ASN A 37 -4.21 -6.68 -8.81
C ASN A 37 -3.26 -7.47 -9.72
N LYS A 38 -3.25 -8.80 -9.63
CA LYS A 38 -2.54 -9.70 -10.55
C LYS A 38 -3.35 -10.05 -11.80
N LYS A 39 -4.47 -9.38 -12.06
CA LYS A 39 -5.31 -9.60 -13.24
C LYS A 39 -5.77 -11.05 -13.38
N LEU A 40 -6.20 -11.64 -12.25
CA LEU A 40 -6.74 -12.99 -12.15
C LEU A 40 -5.75 -14.11 -12.49
N ARG A 41 -4.46 -13.79 -12.59
CA ARG A 41 -3.39 -14.78 -12.76
C ARG A 41 -3.17 -15.47 -11.43
N VAL A 42 -3.74 -16.66 -11.30
CA VAL A 42 -3.80 -17.41 -10.04
C VAL A 42 -2.39 -17.63 -9.46
N ASP A 43 -1.42 -18.07 -10.24
CA ASP A 43 -0.07 -18.37 -9.73
C ASP A 43 0.69 -17.10 -9.30
N ASP A 44 0.65 -16.04 -10.14
CA ASP A 44 1.21 -14.73 -9.78
C ASP A 44 0.59 -14.17 -8.47
N ALA A 45 -0.69 -14.47 -8.23
CA ALA A 45 -1.40 -14.05 -7.02
C ALA A 45 -1.00 -14.89 -5.80
N VAL A 46 -0.88 -16.21 -5.92
CA VAL A 46 -0.39 -17.10 -4.87
C VAL A 46 1.02 -16.70 -4.44
N ASP A 47 1.94 -16.49 -5.38
CA ASP A 47 3.32 -16.10 -5.08
C ASP A 47 3.40 -14.74 -4.38
N SER A 48 2.60 -13.77 -4.85
CA SER A 48 2.54 -12.44 -4.25
C SER A 48 1.96 -12.47 -2.84
N TYR A 49 0.95 -13.31 -2.60
CA TYR A 49 0.36 -13.50 -1.28
C TYR A 49 1.36 -14.09 -0.29
N LYS A 50 2.06 -15.17 -0.69
CA LYS A 50 3.10 -15.80 0.14
C LYS A 50 4.27 -14.84 0.41
N THR A 51 4.65 -14.04 -0.59
CA THR A 51 5.70 -13.03 -0.45
C THR A 51 5.32 -11.99 0.60
N PHE A 52 4.07 -11.51 0.59
CA PHE A 52 3.55 -10.62 1.61
C PHE A 52 3.56 -11.28 3.01
N MET A 53 3.01 -12.50 3.14
CA MET A 53 2.99 -13.23 4.41
C MET A 53 4.39 -13.44 4.99
N LYS A 54 5.37 -13.80 4.15
CA LYS A 54 6.77 -13.95 4.55
C LYS A 54 7.42 -12.63 4.97
N ALA A 55 6.99 -11.50 4.42
CA ALA A 55 7.54 -10.21 4.79
C ALA A 55 7.00 -9.73 6.15
N ILE A 56 5.70 -9.91 6.41
CA ILE A 56 5.11 -9.52 7.69
C ILE A 56 5.52 -10.43 8.85
N SER A 57 5.92 -11.70 8.58
CA SER A 57 6.44 -12.59 9.62
C SER A 57 7.74 -12.08 10.24
N ASP A 58 8.52 -11.24 9.54
CA ASP A 58 9.71 -10.59 10.09
C ASP A 58 9.36 -9.67 11.29
N PHE A 59 8.07 -9.36 11.51
CA PHE A 59 7.54 -8.47 12.56
C PHE A 59 6.71 -9.26 13.60
N SER A 60 6.90 -10.58 13.66
CA SER A 60 6.12 -11.48 14.52
C SER A 60 4.61 -11.45 14.22
N ILE A 61 4.24 -11.18 12.96
CA ILE A 61 2.87 -11.27 12.45
C ILE A 61 2.79 -12.52 11.57
N ASN A 62 2.22 -13.61 12.10
CA ASN A 62 2.20 -14.91 11.41
C ASN A 62 0.84 -15.24 10.79
N SER A 63 -0.18 -14.45 11.12
CA SER A 63 -1.57 -14.64 10.71
C SER A 63 -2.30 -13.31 10.56
N PHE A 64 -3.46 -13.31 9.88
CA PHE A 64 -4.32 -12.13 9.88
C PHE A 64 -5.01 -11.91 11.23
N SER A 65 -5.13 -12.96 12.05
CA SER A 65 -5.53 -12.80 13.45
C SER A 65 -4.56 -11.92 14.22
N ASP A 66 -3.24 -11.96 13.95
CA ASP A 66 -2.26 -11.06 14.58
C ASP A 66 -2.42 -9.60 14.11
N ILE A 67 -2.84 -9.41 12.86
CA ILE A 67 -3.11 -8.09 12.29
C ILE A 67 -4.35 -7.47 12.94
N TYR A 68 -5.43 -8.26 13.01
CA TYR A 68 -6.74 -7.85 13.53
C TYR A 68 -6.87 -7.99 15.04
N ALA A 69 -5.91 -8.63 15.71
CA ALA A 69 -5.81 -8.63 17.16
C ALA A 69 -5.92 -7.19 17.64
N ASN A 70 -6.71 -6.94 18.68
CA ASN A 70 -6.89 -5.61 19.25
C ASN A 70 -7.39 -4.57 18.23
N PHE A 71 -8.22 -4.96 17.25
CA PHE A 71 -8.93 -3.97 16.40
C PHE A 71 -9.83 -3.05 17.24
N SER A 72 -10.26 -3.50 18.42
CA SER A 72 -10.88 -2.65 19.45
C SER A 72 -10.01 -1.45 19.85
N ASP A 73 -8.68 -1.59 19.74
CA ASP A 73 -7.68 -0.61 20.14
C ASP A 73 -7.15 0.16 18.91
N PHE A 74 -7.93 0.18 17.82
CA PHE A 74 -7.53 0.87 16.59
C PHE A 74 -7.15 2.33 16.87
N ASP A 75 -7.93 3.03 17.68
CA ASP A 75 -7.70 4.46 17.94
C ASP A 75 -6.46 4.73 18.80
N THR A 76 -6.05 3.78 19.65
CA THR A 76 -4.94 3.96 20.57
C THR A 76 -3.62 3.42 20.04
N ILE A 77 -3.64 2.32 19.26
CA ILE A 77 -2.43 1.65 18.76
C ILE A 77 -2.21 1.91 17.27
N ILE A 78 -3.26 1.76 16.46
CA ILE A 78 -3.14 1.79 14.98
C ILE A 78 -3.19 3.23 14.44
N SER A 79 -4.14 4.04 14.91
CA SER A 79 -4.37 5.41 14.46
C SER A 79 -3.11 6.29 14.58
N PRO A 80 -2.34 6.28 15.68
CA PRO A 80 -1.11 7.06 15.77
C PRO A 80 -0.06 6.69 14.71
N ARG A 81 -0.08 5.43 14.24
CA ARG A 81 0.84 4.94 13.20
C ARG A 81 0.39 5.32 11.79
N LEU A 82 -0.83 5.83 11.61
CA LEU A 82 -1.33 6.28 10.30
C LEU A 82 -0.79 7.66 9.89
N ILE A 83 -0.04 8.35 10.76
CA ILE A 83 0.56 9.67 10.49
C ILE A 83 1.48 9.71 9.25
N SER A 84 2.01 8.55 8.85
CA SER A 84 2.84 8.39 7.66
C SER A 84 2.04 8.40 6.35
N TYR A 85 0.71 8.45 6.42
CA TYR A 85 -0.19 8.46 5.27
C TYR A 85 -0.96 9.78 5.20
N ASN A 86 -1.36 10.17 4.00
CA ASN A 86 -2.28 11.29 3.83
C ASN A 86 -3.53 10.83 3.06
N VAL A 87 -4.70 11.15 3.59
CA VAL A 87 -5.96 11.02 2.85
C VAL A 87 -5.90 11.98 1.68
N CYS A 88 -6.10 11.44 0.50
CA CYS A 88 -6.11 12.16 -0.78
C CYS A 88 -7.40 11.85 -1.52
N GLY A 89 -7.67 12.63 -2.57
CA GLY A 89 -8.78 12.38 -3.49
C GLY A 89 -8.43 11.35 -4.55
N LEU A 90 -9.09 11.50 -5.69
CA LEU A 90 -8.86 10.67 -6.87
C LEU A 90 -7.92 11.38 -7.84
N ASP A 91 -7.16 10.62 -8.61
CA ASP A 91 -6.45 11.18 -9.75
C ASP A 91 -7.38 11.41 -10.96
N SER A 92 -6.82 11.92 -12.06
CA SER A 92 -7.54 12.19 -13.31
C SER A 92 -8.22 10.98 -13.97
N LEU A 93 -7.90 9.75 -13.54
CA LEU A 93 -8.51 8.51 -14.01
C LEU A 93 -9.44 7.89 -12.95
N GLY A 94 -9.75 8.61 -11.87
CA GLY A 94 -10.65 8.16 -10.81
C GLY A 94 -10.04 7.15 -9.85
N ARG A 95 -8.71 6.97 -9.85
CA ARG A 95 -8.01 6.04 -8.95
C ARG A 95 -7.64 6.75 -7.65
N GLN A 96 -7.64 6.03 -6.53
CA GLN A 96 -7.13 6.57 -5.27
C GLN A 96 -5.65 6.95 -5.38
N ILE A 97 -5.32 8.06 -4.74
CA ILE A 97 -3.95 8.50 -4.55
C ILE A 97 -3.45 7.92 -3.23
N PHE A 98 -2.55 6.93 -3.33
CA PHE A 98 -1.85 6.37 -2.18
C PHE A 98 -0.65 7.26 -1.88
N TRP A 99 -0.80 8.16 -0.91
CA TRP A 99 0.24 9.09 -0.51
C TRP A 99 0.93 8.66 0.78
N ILE A 100 2.23 8.44 0.71
CA ILE A 100 3.08 8.23 1.89
C ILE A 100 3.98 9.43 2.12
N ASN A 101 4.13 9.82 3.39
CA ASN A 101 5.09 10.80 3.83
C ASN A 101 6.11 10.12 4.75
N GLY A 102 7.38 10.44 4.57
CA GLY A 102 8.45 9.90 5.38
C GLY A 102 8.74 10.71 6.64
N LYS A 103 7.76 11.43 7.22
CA LYS A 103 8.04 12.46 8.25
C LYS A 103 8.46 11.91 9.61
N ASN A 104 8.00 10.70 9.97
CA ASN A 104 8.26 10.11 11.28
C ASN A 104 9.03 8.80 11.11
N PRO A 105 10.23 8.68 11.72
CA PRO A 105 10.92 7.40 11.74
C PRO A 105 10.10 6.39 12.57
N VAL A 106 10.07 5.14 12.12
CA VAL A 106 9.43 4.05 12.85
C VAL A 106 10.49 3.35 13.68
N THR A 107 10.37 3.38 15.01
CA THR A 107 11.34 2.70 15.87
C THR A 107 11.20 1.18 15.78
N VAL A 108 12.17 0.43 16.31
CA VAL A 108 12.13 -1.04 16.32
C VAL A 108 10.99 -1.55 17.20
N GLU A 109 10.54 -0.79 18.18
CA GLU A 109 9.42 -1.14 19.05
C GLU A 109 8.07 -0.92 18.35
N GLU A 110 8.01 0.03 17.41
CA GLU A 110 6.80 0.46 16.72
C GLU A 110 6.55 -0.27 15.39
N GLU A 111 7.54 -1.01 14.88
CA GLU A 111 7.50 -1.59 13.54
C GLU A 111 6.31 -2.52 13.30
N ARG A 112 5.94 -3.31 14.33
CA ARG A 112 4.80 -4.24 14.25
C ARG A 112 3.50 -3.49 14.04
N ASP A 113 3.28 -2.43 14.80
CA ASP A 113 2.07 -1.62 14.72
C ASP A 113 2.05 -0.75 13.47
N ALA A 114 3.21 -0.29 13.01
CA ALA A 114 3.34 0.37 11.71
C ALA A 114 2.92 -0.56 10.56
N VAL A 115 3.38 -1.82 10.55
CA VAL A 115 2.98 -2.83 9.54
C VAL A 115 1.47 -3.09 9.60
N ARG A 116 0.89 -3.20 10.79
CA ARG A 116 -0.56 -3.34 10.97
C ARG A 116 -1.31 -2.12 10.42
N ALA A 117 -0.89 -0.90 10.75
CA ALA A 117 -1.48 0.33 10.23
C ALA A 117 -1.39 0.41 8.69
N GLY A 118 -0.23 0.03 8.13
CA GLY A 118 -0.05 -0.07 6.68
C GLY A 118 -0.99 -1.07 6.02
N TRP A 119 -1.31 -2.18 6.70
CA TRP A 119 -2.32 -3.13 6.21
C TRP A 119 -3.73 -2.52 6.15
N PHE A 120 -4.17 -1.83 7.21
CA PHE A 120 -5.47 -1.18 7.21
C PHE A 120 -5.57 -0.09 6.14
N TRP A 121 -4.53 0.74 6.03
CA TRP A 121 -4.42 1.75 4.99
C TRP A 121 -4.47 1.13 3.57
N PHE A 122 -3.71 0.05 3.36
CA PHE A 122 -3.70 -0.68 2.09
C PHE A 122 -5.09 -1.18 1.69
N CYS A 123 -5.84 -1.75 2.65
CA CYS A 123 -7.21 -2.18 2.43
C CYS A 123 -8.14 -1.01 2.08
N ALA A 124 -8.04 0.09 2.84
CA ALA A 124 -8.86 1.28 2.63
C ALA A 124 -8.66 1.88 1.23
N ILE A 125 -7.42 1.94 0.74
CA ILE A 125 -7.10 2.44 -0.61
C ILE A 125 -7.72 1.57 -1.72
N HIS A 126 -7.93 0.28 -1.50
CA HIS A 126 -8.50 -0.63 -2.50
C HIS A 126 -10.00 -0.90 -2.31
N SER A 127 -10.69 -0.16 -1.45
CA SER A 127 -12.12 -0.43 -1.17
C SER A 127 -13.09 0.05 -2.26
N ASP A 128 -12.64 0.87 -3.23
CA ASP A 128 -13.45 1.22 -4.39
C ASP A 128 -13.11 0.39 -5.64
N ASN A 129 -14.11 0.23 -6.50
CA ASN A 129 -14.04 -0.61 -7.68
C ASN A 129 -12.98 -0.18 -8.69
N VAL A 130 -12.70 1.12 -8.80
CA VAL A 130 -11.75 1.67 -9.77
C VAL A 130 -10.34 1.33 -9.31
N SER A 131 -10.00 1.66 -8.07
CA SER A 131 -8.64 1.45 -7.53
C SER A 131 -8.29 -0.02 -7.39
N LEU A 132 -9.27 -0.85 -7.02
CA LEU A 132 -9.12 -2.30 -6.97
C LEU A 132 -8.77 -2.90 -8.34
N ARG A 133 -9.43 -2.47 -9.43
CA ARG A 133 -9.27 -3.08 -10.77
C ARG A 133 -8.22 -2.41 -11.63
N GLN A 134 -8.06 -1.10 -11.47
CA GLN A 134 -7.21 -0.27 -12.30
C GLN A 134 -5.90 0.08 -11.59
N GLY A 135 -5.80 -0.15 -10.27
CA GLY A 135 -4.63 0.19 -9.47
C GLY A 135 -4.70 1.63 -8.95
N VAL A 136 -3.56 2.12 -8.45
CA VAL A 136 -3.48 3.39 -7.72
C VAL A 136 -2.44 4.33 -8.33
N THR A 137 -2.54 5.62 -8.02
CA THR A 137 -1.41 6.55 -8.14
C THR A 137 -0.66 6.56 -6.81
N PHE A 138 0.61 6.18 -6.83
CA PHE A 138 1.43 6.08 -5.62
C PHE A 138 2.35 7.30 -5.53
N VAL A 139 2.27 8.04 -4.44
CA VAL A 139 3.09 9.23 -4.19
C VAL A 139 3.97 9.01 -2.98
N ILE A 140 5.27 9.20 -3.16
CA ILE A 140 6.29 9.10 -2.12
C ILE A 140 6.84 10.49 -1.86
N ASP A 141 6.46 11.06 -0.73
CA ASP A 141 6.95 12.36 -0.28
C ASP A 141 8.19 12.19 0.60
N VAL A 142 9.37 12.45 0.00
CA VAL A 142 10.68 12.40 0.66
C VAL A 142 11.22 13.81 0.99
N SER A 143 10.36 14.81 1.06
CA SER A 143 10.72 16.19 1.40
C SER A 143 11.26 16.33 2.83
N SER A 144 10.88 15.43 3.72
CA SER A 144 11.41 15.35 5.08
C SER A 144 12.64 14.45 5.13
N SER A 145 13.63 14.86 5.92
CA SER A 145 14.71 13.98 6.36
C SER A 145 14.33 13.38 7.71
N THR A 146 14.30 12.06 7.78
CA THR A 146 14.19 11.35 9.05
C THR A 146 15.53 10.82 9.49
N GLU A 147 15.70 10.73 10.80
CA GLU A 147 16.80 10.01 11.41
C GLU A 147 16.76 8.54 10.98
N LYS A 148 17.94 7.96 10.77
CA LYS A 148 18.06 6.54 10.45
C LYS A 148 18.03 5.73 11.75
N ILE A 149 17.07 4.81 11.84
CA ILE A 149 16.90 3.90 12.97
C ILE A 149 17.65 2.58 12.70
N GLY A 150 17.92 2.25 11.44
CA GLY A 150 18.63 1.02 11.05
C GLY A 150 17.72 -0.16 10.67
N ASN A 151 16.40 0.01 10.76
CA ASN A 151 15.39 -0.98 10.34
C ASN A 151 14.83 -0.70 8.92
N GLU A 152 15.35 0.28 8.19
CA GLU A 152 14.74 0.78 6.94
C GLU A 152 14.66 -0.30 5.87
N LYS A 153 15.71 -1.13 5.75
CA LYS A 153 15.73 -2.24 4.78
C LYS A 153 14.61 -3.24 5.05
N LYS A 154 14.36 -3.53 6.32
CA LYS A 154 13.30 -4.47 6.76
C LYS A 154 11.92 -3.88 6.46
N MET A 155 11.69 -2.62 6.85
CA MET A 155 10.44 -1.90 6.56
C MET A 155 10.18 -1.78 5.06
N GLN A 156 11.20 -1.39 4.28
CA GLN A 156 11.11 -1.26 2.83
C GLN A 156 10.74 -2.58 2.16
N LYS A 157 11.36 -3.71 2.58
CA LYS A 157 11.01 -5.05 2.07
C LYS A 157 9.53 -5.34 2.29
N THR A 158 9.00 -5.03 3.47
CA THR A 158 7.57 -5.22 3.77
C THR A 158 6.68 -4.33 2.91
N TRP A 159 6.99 -3.04 2.79
CA TRP A 159 6.23 -2.13 1.94
C TRP A 159 6.23 -2.55 0.46
N GLN A 160 7.35 -3.07 -0.03
CA GLN A 160 7.47 -3.59 -1.40
C GLN A 160 6.77 -4.94 -1.60
N SER A 161 6.48 -5.67 -0.53
CA SER A 161 5.78 -6.96 -0.58
C SER A 161 4.26 -6.81 -0.73
N TYR A 162 3.71 -5.62 -0.45
CA TYR A 162 2.28 -5.38 -0.63
C TYR A 162 1.89 -5.67 -2.09
N PRO A 163 0.76 -6.36 -2.32
CA PRO A 163 0.31 -6.72 -3.66
C PRO A 163 -0.33 -5.51 -4.35
N LEU A 164 0.45 -4.44 -4.50
CA LEU A 164 0.07 -3.19 -5.12
C LEU A 164 0.11 -3.27 -6.64
N ARG A 165 -0.72 -2.47 -7.28
CA ARG A 165 -0.71 -2.24 -8.73
C ARG A 165 -0.56 -0.74 -9.01
N PRO A 166 0.59 -0.12 -8.70
CA PRO A 166 0.77 1.29 -8.98
C PRO A 166 0.78 1.50 -10.49
N GLN A 167 -0.03 2.44 -10.98
CA GLN A 167 -0.01 2.87 -12.39
C GLN A 167 0.95 4.04 -12.62
N ARG A 168 1.17 4.81 -11.55
CA ARG A 168 2.14 5.91 -11.46
C ARG A 168 2.83 5.81 -10.10
N ILE A 169 4.12 6.07 -10.07
CA ILE A 169 4.92 6.19 -8.85
C ILE A 169 5.61 7.55 -8.93
N LEU A 170 5.09 8.52 -8.20
CA LEU A 170 5.60 9.89 -8.16
C LEU A 170 6.46 10.06 -6.91
N ILE A 171 7.74 10.37 -7.09
CA ILE A 171 8.67 10.64 -6.00
C ILE A 171 8.91 12.15 -5.96
N MET A 172 8.47 12.79 -4.88
CA MET A 172 8.59 14.25 -4.71
C MET A 172 9.46 14.60 -3.49
N GLY A 173 9.99 15.82 -3.46
CA GLY A 173 10.88 16.28 -2.37
C GLY A 173 12.31 15.73 -2.41
N ALA A 174 12.66 14.92 -3.42
CA ALA A 174 14.02 14.47 -3.63
C ALA A 174 14.88 15.61 -4.22
N GLY A 175 15.86 16.10 -3.46
CA GLY A 175 16.88 17.02 -3.96
C GLY A 175 17.75 16.40 -5.06
N TYR A 176 18.51 17.23 -5.79
CA TYR A 176 19.28 16.81 -6.98
C TYR A 176 20.15 15.56 -6.73
N LEU A 177 20.91 15.55 -5.63
CA LEU A 177 21.77 14.42 -5.27
C LEU A 177 20.99 13.14 -4.97
N LYS A 178 19.84 13.24 -4.28
CA LYS A 178 18.96 12.09 -4.01
C LYS A 178 18.38 11.55 -5.32
N ARG A 179 18.01 12.42 -6.27
CA ARG A 179 17.51 12.01 -7.60
C ARG A 179 18.58 11.25 -8.38
N LEU A 180 19.81 11.73 -8.42
CA LEU A 180 20.91 11.03 -9.08
C LEU A 180 21.12 9.62 -8.51
N PHE A 181 21.14 9.49 -7.18
CA PHE A 181 21.31 8.20 -6.52
C PHE A 181 20.16 7.24 -6.83
N ILE A 182 18.91 7.69 -6.71
CA ILE A 182 17.75 6.82 -6.98
C ILE A 182 17.64 6.48 -8.47
N ASN A 183 17.92 7.42 -9.37
CA ASN A 183 17.98 7.14 -10.81
C ASN A 183 19.06 6.11 -11.15
N GLY A 184 20.22 6.18 -10.48
CA GLY A 184 21.26 5.16 -10.60
C GLY A 184 20.78 3.78 -10.13
N LEU A 185 20.11 3.71 -8.97
CA LEU A 185 19.52 2.47 -8.45
C LEU A 185 18.42 1.92 -9.36
N VAL A 186 17.55 2.77 -9.89
CA VAL A 186 16.48 2.40 -10.83
C VAL A 186 17.08 1.86 -12.13
N SER A 187 18.10 2.52 -12.67
CA SER A 187 18.79 2.07 -13.88
C SER A 187 19.49 0.72 -13.67
N PHE A 188 20.12 0.52 -12.51
CA PHE A 188 20.70 -0.77 -12.15
C PHE A 188 19.63 -1.85 -11.95
N ALA A 189 18.52 -1.52 -11.30
CA ALA A 189 17.38 -2.43 -11.13
C ALA A 189 16.69 -2.76 -12.46
N ALA A 190 16.77 -1.90 -13.48
CA ALA A 190 16.25 -2.14 -14.83
C ALA A 190 16.89 -3.34 -15.51
N LEU A 191 18.16 -3.61 -15.19
CA LEU A 191 18.88 -4.77 -15.72
C LEU A 191 18.33 -6.10 -15.19
N PHE A 192 17.57 -6.07 -14.09
CA PHE A 192 17.11 -7.27 -13.37
C PHE A 192 15.59 -7.30 -13.13
N SER A 193 14.84 -6.27 -13.54
CA SER A 193 13.40 -6.15 -13.28
C SER A 193 12.60 -5.94 -14.57
N LYS A 194 11.29 -6.23 -14.52
CA LYS A 194 10.40 -6.04 -15.68
C LYS A 194 10.28 -4.53 -15.97
N ASN A 195 10.78 -4.07 -17.13
CA ASN A 195 10.80 -2.67 -17.61
C ASN A 195 9.54 -1.85 -17.26
N LYS A 196 8.35 -2.48 -17.31
CA LYS A 196 7.05 -1.85 -17.05
C LYS A 196 6.89 -1.19 -15.68
N VAL A 197 7.61 -1.60 -14.63
CA VAL A 197 7.52 -0.94 -13.31
C VAL A 197 8.36 0.33 -13.30
N LEU A 198 9.52 0.31 -13.94
CA LEU A 198 10.43 1.45 -13.94
C LEU A 198 9.92 2.60 -14.79
N GLU A 199 9.23 2.30 -15.89
CA GLU A 199 8.49 3.28 -16.70
C GLU A 199 7.42 4.04 -15.91
N ARG A 200 7.00 3.53 -14.74
CA ARG A 200 6.01 4.18 -13.87
C ARG A 200 6.63 5.09 -12.82
N ILE A 201 7.94 4.99 -12.58
CA ILE A 201 8.65 5.78 -11.59
C ILE A 201 9.03 7.11 -12.21
N ARG A 202 8.60 8.21 -11.60
CA ARG A 202 8.90 9.58 -12.02
C ARG A 202 9.27 10.42 -10.81
N PHE A 203 10.39 11.13 -10.91
CA PHE A 203 10.68 12.25 -10.03
C PHE A 203 9.82 13.44 -10.45
N ALA A 204 9.01 13.95 -9.53
CA ALA A 204 8.09 15.03 -9.80
C ALA A 204 8.31 16.21 -8.85
N THR A 205 8.10 17.43 -9.32
CA THR A 205 7.96 18.61 -8.47
C THR A 205 6.57 18.64 -7.81
N VAL A 206 6.39 19.51 -6.83
CA VAL A 206 5.09 19.72 -6.18
C VAL A 206 4.03 20.14 -7.21
N GLU A 207 4.40 21.03 -8.14
CA GLU A 207 3.51 21.53 -9.19
C GLU A 207 3.09 20.41 -10.14
N GLU A 208 4.03 19.53 -10.52
CA GLU A 208 3.74 18.39 -11.39
C GLU A 208 2.78 17.39 -10.73
N VAL A 209 3.03 17.04 -9.45
CA VAL A 209 2.12 16.17 -8.68
C VAL A 209 0.74 16.80 -8.55
N THR A 210 0.68 18.10 -8.21
CA THR A 210 -0.57 18.85 -8.04
C THR A 210 -1.36 18.92 -9.34
N LYS A 211 -0.69 19.10 -10.48
CA LYS A 211 -1.31 19.09 -11.80
C LYS A 211 -1.85 17.71 -12.19
N GLU A 212 -1.10 16.64 -11.90
CA GLU A 212 -1.48 15.28 -12.28
C GLU A 212 -2.63 14.72 -11.41
N CYS A 213 -2.59 15.01 -10.11
CA CYS A 213 -3.57 14.55 -9.13
C CYS A 213 -4.78 15.50 -9.02
N GLY A 214 -4.62 16.78 -9.34
CA GLY A 214 -5.60 17.83 -9.08
C GLY A 214 -5.36 18.50 -7.73
N ALA A 215 -5.39 19.84 -7.70
CA ALA A 215 -5.04 20.62 -6.51
C ALA A 215 -5.94 20.34 -5.30
N THR A 216 -7.21 20.03 -5.53
CA THR A 216 -8.15 19.66 -4.46
C THR A 216 -7.96 18.24 -3.96
N ASN A 217 -7.24 17.37 -4.67
CA ASN A 217 -7.10 15.94 -4.36
C ASN A 217 -5.77 15.58 -3.68
N VAL A 218 -4.80 16.50 -3.63
CA VAL A 218 -3.54 16.31 -2.90
C VAL A 218 -3.68 16.80 -1.46
N PRO A 219 -2.73 16.51 -0.55
CA PRO A 219 -2.80 17.02 0.81
C PRO A 219 -2.79 18.55 0.87
N SER A 220 -3.48 19.12 1.84
CA SER A 220 -3.58 20.58 2.03
C SER A 220 -2.23 21.27 2.22
N TYR A 221 -1.24 20.60 2.84
CA TYR A 221 0.11 21.16 3.00
C TYR A 221 0.89 21.25 1.69
N ILE A 222 0.38 20.64 0.61
CA ILE A 222 0.95 20.69 -0.74
C ILE A 222 0.32 21.81 -1.56
N SER A 223 -1.02 21.90 -1.61
CA SER A 223 -1.74 22.82 -2.51
C SER A 223 -2.45 23.98 -1.81
N GLY A 224 -2.53 23.99 -0.48
CA GLY A 224 -3.31 24.96 0.30
C GLY A 224 -4.83 24.72 0.30
N VAL A 225 -5.38 24.05 -0.72
CA VAL A 225 -6.82 23.82 -0.95
C VAL A 225 -7.21 22.34 -1.01
N GLY A 226 -6.24 21.44 -0.83
CA GLY A 226 -6.43 20.00 -0.92
C GLY A 226 -7.26 19.38 0.20
N VAL A 227 -7.88 18.22 -0.08
CA VAL A 227 -8.37 17.32 0.98
C VAL A 227 -7.15 16.90 1.82
N GLY A 228 -7.02 17.44 3.03
CA GLY A 228 -5.90 17.06 3.89
C GLY A 228 -5.57 18.01 5.03
N LYS A 229 -6.31 19.10 5.22
CA LYS A 229 -6.36 19.72 6.55
C LYS A 229 -7.43 18.95 7.31
N GLU A 230 -7.01 18.14 8.29
CA GLU A 230 -7.88 17.73 9.40
C GLU A 230 -8.97 16.67 9.09
N GLY A 231 -8.80 15.84 8.07
CA GLY A 231 -9.58 14.60 8.00
C GLY A 231 -9.07 13.60 9.03
N ASP A 232 -9.94 13.06 9.88
CA ASP A 232 -9.60 11.94 10.76
C ASP A 232 -9.21 10.73 9.89
N VAL A 233 -7.89 10.55 9.69
CA VAL A 233 -7.31 9.48 8.87
C VAL A 233 -7.78 8.12 9.38
N ALA A 234 -7.91 7.96 10.69
CA ALA A 234 -8.41 6.74 11.30
C ALA A 234 -9.88 6.49 10.96
N ALA A 235 -10.73 7.50 11.08
CA ALA A 235 -12.13 7.39 10.66
C ALA A 235 -12.26 7.06 9.17
N TRP A 236 -11.45 7.69 8.30
CA TRP A 236 -11.45 7.41 6.86
C TRP A 236 -11.04 5.96 6.58
N VAL A 237 -9.98 5.47 7.24
CA VAL A 237 -9.51 4.08 7.09
C VAL A 237 -10.57 3.10 7.57
N LYS A 238 -11.15 3.30 8.76
CA LYS A 238 -12.22 2.44 9.31
C LYS A 238 -13.41 2.35 8.36
N MET A 239 -13.96 3.51 7.99
CA MET A 239 -15.11 3.60 7.07
C MET A 239 -14.84 2.82 5.77
N ARG A 240 -13.65 2.97 5.18
CA ARG A 240 -13.34 2.32 3.91
C ARG A 240 -12.99 0.84 4.04
N PHE A 241 -12.38 0.46 5.15
CA PHE A 241 -12.10 -0.93 5.47
C PHE A 241 -13.40 -1.73 5.61
N ASP A 242 -14.39 -1.17 6.32
CA ASP A 242 -15.69 -1.81 6.53
C ASP A 242 -16.51 -1.94 5.22
N ASN A 243 -16.32 -1.01 4.29
CA ASN A 243 -17.00 -1.01 2.99
C ASN A 243 -16.36 -1.92 1.93
N PHE A 244 -15.25 -2.61 2.24
CA PHE A 244 -14.62 -3.50 1.27
C PHE A 244 -15.50 -4.74 1.01
N PRO A 245 -15.88 -5.06 -0.24
CA PRO A 245 -16.71 -6.22 -0.56
C PRO A 245 -15.89 -7.51 -0.44
N GLU A 246 -15.95 -8.14 0.73
CA GLU A 246 -15.24 -9.40 0.99
C GLU A 246 -15.91 -10.59 0.28
N PRO A 247 -15.15 -11.40 -0.49
CA PRO A 247 -15.70 -12.61 -1.08
C PRO A 247 -15.91 -13.71 -0.02
N LYS A 248 -17.01 -14.46 -0.16
CA LYS A 248 -17.21 -15.71 0.58
C LYS A 248 -16.43 -16.82 -0.13
N LEU A 249 -15.24 -17.14 0.38
CA LEU A 249 -14.33 -18.14 -0.22
C LEU A 249 -14.40 -19.50 0.47
N TRP A 250 -15.05 -19.56 1.63
CA TRP A 250 -15.34 -20.73 2.44
C TRP A 250 -16.49 -20.44 3.39
#